data_AF-A0A1F7G1I4-F1
#
_entry.id   AF-A0A1F7G1I4-F1
#
_cell.length_a   1.000
_cell.length_b   1.000
_cell.length_c   1.000
_cell.angle_alpha   90.00
_cell.angle_beta   90.00
_cell.angle_gamma   90.00
#
_symmetry.space_group_name_H-M   'P 1'
#
loop_
_entity.id
_entity.type
_entity.pdbx_description
1 polymer ?
#
loop_
_entity_poly.entity_id
_entity_poly.type
_entity_poly.pdbx_seq_one_letter_code
_entity_poly.pdbx_strand_id
1 'polypeptide(L)'
;MRLQKARVLTFCIMATVFLLWTGNLSRVQAVTPELNRTFEKSIVSDQPESDQFCLPPQPEPTEMSAPAEIPLDEIPADIDCEIDLIKNRFGNRKPDAIKLIEGPCAGKAVIKLTLDPKTTEFTKARIEILYGKQIDSWSLNIGDSRSNNGYGGDSADQTHDSEAQIIGADLTIIGDDCVPEGTSKVLASMTGLAEPGATLVFDLANNRLAWRNDKGLDGEVKSPYLFCLDGQEDKEGPVNYDIFVGLNQVVNGTYRSGCGAIRTRIKLLHTSP
;
A
#
# COMPACT_ATOMS: atom_id res chain seq x y z
N MET A 1 -20.10 -24.13 -62.01
CA MET A 1 -18.78 -24.71 -62.35
C MET A 1 -17.86 -24.47 -61.15
N ARG A 2 -17.65 -25.46 -60.27
CA ARG A 2 -16.53 -26.43 -60.25
C ARG A 2 -15.13 -25.80 -60.30
N LEU A 3 -14.39 -25.96 -59.18
CA LEU A 3 -12.99 -26.40 -58.97
C LEU A 3 -12.36 -25.59 -57.81
N GLN A 4 -12.25 -26.16 -56.59
CA GLN A 4 -11.09 -26.90 -56.05
C GLN A 4 -9.73 -26.18 -56.17
N LYS A 5 -9.12 -25.85 -55.01
CA LYS A 5 -7.81 -26.40 -54.57
C LYS A 5 -7.45 -25.96 -53.15
N ALA A 6 -7.04 -26.93 -52.34
CA ALA A 6 -6.48 -26.79 -51.01
C ALA A 6 -4.95 -26.65 -51.05
N ARG A 7 -4.36 -25.94 -50.08
CA ARG A 7 -3.00 -26.07 -49.51
C ARG A 7 -3.06 -25.41 -48.12
N VAL A 8 -3.08 -26.14 -47.01
CA VAL A 8 -1.93 -26.70 -46.25
C VAL A 8 -0.76 -25.71 -46.16
N LEU A 9 -0.64 -25.06 -45.00
CA LEU A 9 0.62 -24.53 -44.49
C LEU A 9 0.76 -24.97 -43.03
N THR A 10 1.86 -25.63 -42.73
CA THR A 10 2.26 -26.15 -41.42
C THR A 10 3.69 -25.68 -41.16
N PHE A 11 4.02 -25.57 -39.86
CA PHE A 11 5.33 -25.32 -39.22
C PHE A 11 5.77 -23.84 -39.13
N CYS A 12 6.33 -23.33 -38.04
CA CYS A 12 7.20 -23.95 -37.02
C CYS A 12 6.97 -23.37 -35.61
N ILE A 13 7.00 -24.22 -34.57
CA ILE A 13 7.61 -23.87 -33.27
C ILE A 13 8.63 -24.97 -32.99
N MET A 14 9.91 -24.64 -33.03
CA MET A 14 10.99 -25.51 -32.57
C MET A 14 11.12 -25.36 -31.06
N ALA A 15 10.76 -26.41 -30.31
CA ALA A 15 11.23 -26.61 -28.95
C ALA A 15 12.27 -27.74 -28.99
N THR A 16 13.53 -27.39 -28.79
CA THR A 16 14.61 -28.37 -28.65
C THR A 16 14.75 -28.69 -27.17
N VAL A 17 14.29 -29.87 -26.75
CA VAL A 17 14.60 -30.45 -25.44
C VAL A 17 15.46 -31.69 -25.70
N PHE A 18 16.73 -31.61 -25.32
CA PHE A 18 17.61 -32.78 -25.24
C PHE A 18 17.52 -33.36 -23.83
N LEU A 19 17.00 -34.57 -23.71
CA LEU A 19 17.20 -35.43 -22.53
C LEU A 19 17.49 -36.84 -23.03
N LEU A 20 18.75 -37.24 -22.86
CA LEU A 20 19.22 -38.59 -23.10
C LEU A 20 18.66 -39.53 -22.03
N TRP A 21 18.10 -40.62 -22.54
CA TRP A 21 17.38 -41.68 -21.85
C TRP A 21 18.32 -42.82 -21.50
N THR A 22 18.26 -43.35 -20.27
CA THR A 22 18.47 -44.77 -20.01
C THR A 22 17.54 -45.24 -18.91
N GLY A 23 16.70 -46.23 -19.21
CA GLY A 23 16.35 -47.27 -18.23
C GLY A 23 14.89 -47.40 -17.79
N ASN A 24 14.14 -48.14 -18.60
CA ASN A 24 13.18 -49.20 -18.22
C ASN A 24 11.75 -48.88 -17.70
N LEU A 25 10.78 -49.32 -18.54
CA LEU A 25 9.60 -50.16 -18.23
C LEU A 25 8.54 -49.55 -17.28
N SER A 26 7.26 -49.34 -17.62
CA SER A 26 6.34 -50.12 -18.48
C SER A 26 5.02 -49.37 -18.74
N ARG A 27 4.33 -49.75 -19.82
CA ARG A 27 2.87 -49.61 -20.10
C ARG A 27 2.26 -48.20 -20.22
N VAL A 28 2.11 -47.79 -21.48
CA VAL A 28 1.08 -46.84 -21.93
C VAL A 28 -0.23 -47.62 -22.13
N GLN A 29 -1.29 -47.26 -21.40
CA GLN A 29 -2.66 -47.58 -21.76
C GLN A 29 -3.34 -46.32 -22.28
N ALA A 30 -3.80 -46.41 -23.53
CA ALA A 30 -4.66 -45.42 -24.17
C ALA A 30 -6.03 -45.40 -23.48
N VAL A 31 -6.57 -44.21 -23.23
CA VAL A 31 -7.95 -44.03 -22.76
C VAL A 31 -8.76 -43.38 -23.88
N THR A 32 -9.73 -44.13 -24.38
CA THR A 32 -10.80 -43.69 -25.29
C THR A 32 -11.89 -42.91 -24.53
N PRO A 33 -12.66 -42.03 -25.22
CA PRO A 33 -13.77 -41.31 -24.59
C PRO A 33 -15.06 -42.12 -24.69
N GLU A 34 -15.76 -42.31 -23.57
CA GLU A 34 -17.15 -42.77 -23.59
C GLU A 34 -18.08 -41.85 -22.78
N LEU A 35 -19.20 -41.58 -23.42
CA LEU A 35 -20.35 -40.80 -22.98
C LEU A 35 -21.16 -41.50 -21.86
N ASN A 36 -21.98 -40.67 -21.21
CA ASN A 36 -23.19 -40.96 -20.43
C ASN A 36 -23.00 -41.31 -18.94
N ARG A 37 -23.41 -40.37 -18.07
CA ARG A 37 -24.74 -40.46 -17.45
C ARG A 37 -25.05 -39.22 -16.59
N THR A 38 -26.26 -38.72 -16.81
CA THR A 38 -27.02 -37.80 -15.98
C THR A 38 -27.08 -38.27 -14.53
N PHE A 39 -26.73 -37.38 -13.59
CA PHE A 39 -27.25 -37.39 -12.23
C PHE A 39 -27.44 -35.94 -11.79
N GLU A 40 -28.70 -35.52 -11.79
CA GLU A 40 -29.15 -34.40 -10.97
C GLU A 40 -28.97 -34.80 -9.50
N LYS A 41 -28.16 -34.02 -8.77
CA LYS A 41 -28.31 -33.90 -7.33
C LYS A 41 -27.90 -32.49 -6.95
N SER A 42 -28.93 -31.68 -6.67
CA SER A 42 -28.96 -30.61 -5.68
C SER A 42 -27.63 -30.39 -4.96
N ILE A 43 -26.87 -29.39 -5.40
CA ILE A 43 -25.80 -28.81 -4.60
C ILE A 43 -26.47 -27.66 -3.84
N VAL A 44 -26.83 -27.95 -2.60
CA VAL A 44 -26.98 -26.93 -1.57
C VAL A 44 -25.66 -26.16 -1.55
N SER A 45 -25.71 -24.87 -1.84
CA SER A 45 -24.56 -23.99 -1.78
C SER A 45 -24.20 -23.75 -0.32
N ASP A 46 -23.40 -24.63 0.26
CA ASP A 46 -22.60 -24.30 1.44
C ASP A 46 -21.49 -23.35 0.96
N GLN A 47 -21.83 -22.07 0.86
CA GLN A 47 -20.84 -21.00 0.91
C GLN A 47 -20.18 -21.10 2.28
N PRO A 48 -18.85 -21.27 2.39
CA PRO A 48 -18.20 -21.06 3.68
C PRO A 48 -18.42 -19.60 4.04
N GLU A 49 -19.14 -19.35 5.14
CA GLU A 49 -19.24 -18.04 5.77
C GLU A 49 -17.82 -17.51 5.95
N SER A 50 -17.52 -16.47 5.19
CA SER A 50 -16.27 -15.75 5.27
C SER A 50 -16.31 -14.91 6.54
N ASP A 51 -15.77 -15.45 7.63
CA ASP A 51 -15.36 -14.67 8.80
C ASP A 51 -14.23 -13.71 8.36
N GLN A 52 -14.66 -12.64 7.71
CA GLN A 52 -13.89 -11.73 6.86
C GLN A 52 -13.96 -10.33 7.43
N PHE A 53 -13.61 -10.19 8.70
CA PHE A 53 -13.70 -8.91 9.38
C PHE A 53 -12.33 -8.48 9.90
N CYS A 54 -11.73 -7.61 9.08
CA CYS A 54 -10.51 -6.82 9.31
C CYS A 54 -10.46 -6.05 10.65
N LEU A 55 -11.56 -6.02 11.40
CA LEU A 55 -11.67 -5.70 12.81
C LEU A 55 -12.80 -6.58 13.36
N PRO A 56 -12.77 -7.05 14.62
CA PRO A 56 -13.98 -7.63 15.21
C PRO A 56 -15.13 -6.62 15.04
N PRO A 57 -16.37 -7.08 14.78
CA PRO A 57 -17.51 -6.19 14.57
C PRO A 57 -17.54 -5.18 15.72
N GLN A 58 -17.24 -3.93 15.39
CA GLN A 58 -17.48 -2.83 16.31
C GLN A 58 -18.99 -2.84 16.56
N PRO A 59 -19.47 -2.53 17.79
CA PRO A 59 -20.89 -2.32 17.99
C PRO A 59 -21.40 -1.37 16.90
N GLU A 60 -22.54 -1.71 16.28
CA GLU A 60 -23.11 -0.91 15.19
C GLU A 60 -23.02 0.58 15.57
N PRO A 61 -22.44 1.44 14.72
CA PRO A 61 -22.19 2.82 15.08
C PRO A 61 -23.52 3.57 15.12
N THR A 62 -24.15 3.56 16.28
CA THR A 62 -25.05 4.64 16.68
C THR A 62 -24.18 5.87 16.91
N GLU A 63 -24.17 6.77 15.92
CA GLU A 63 -23.33 7.97 15.79
C GLU A 63 -21.85 7.73 15.42
N MET A 64 -21.38 8.46 14.41
CA MET A 64 -19.96 8.75 14.19
C MET A 64 -19.44 9.54 15.39
N SER A 65 -19.07 8.85 16.47
CA SER A 65 -18.44 9.50 17.62
C SER A 65 -17.09 10.06 17.20
N ALA A 66 -16.82 11.32 17.57
CA ALA A 66 -15.50 11.92 17.39
C ALA A 66 -14.40 11.02 17.99
N PRO A 67 -13.17 11.06 17.44
CA PRO A 67 -12.05 10.32 18.01
C PRO A 67 -11.86 10.64 19.48
N ALA A 68 -11.64 9.61 20.30
CA ALA A 68 -11.24 9.82 21.68
C ALA A 68 -9.79 10.33 21.74
N GLU A 69 -9.49 11.25 22.65
CA GLU A 69 -8.11 11.75 22.80
C GLU A 69 -7.23 10.70 23.51
N ILE A 70 -5.97 10.59 23.10
CA ILE A 70 -4.93 9.91 23.88
C ILE A 70 -4.28 10.96 24.79
N PRO A 71 -4.40 10.84 26.13
CA PRO A 71 -3.69 11.70 27.05
C PRO A 71 -2.20 11.76 26.76
N LEU A 72 -1.62 12.96 26.84
CA LEU A 72 -0.22 13.18 26.46
C LEU A 72 0.76 12.39 27.35
N ASP A 73 0.40 11.97 28.55
CA ASP A 73 1.22 11.12 29.40
C ASP A 73 1.19 9.63 28.99
N GLU A 74 0.18 9.21 28.22
CA GLU A 74 0.11 7.86 27.64
C GLU A 74 0.92 7.73 26.34
N ILE A 75 1.15 8.83 25.61
CA ILE A 75 2.00 8.82 24.41
C ILE A 75 3.45 8.63 24.86
N PRO A 76 4.21 7.65 24.31
CA PRO A 76 5.63 7.52 24.63
C PRO A 76 6.39 8.84 24.44
N ALA A 77 7.33 9.14 25.35
CA ALA A 77 7.97 10.46 25.41
C ALA A 77 8.77 10.81 24.13
N ASP A 78 9.20 9.81 23.37
CA ASP A 78 9.96 9.95 22.14
C ASP A 78 9.10 9.93 20.87
N ILE A 79 7.76 9.91 21.02
CA ILE A 79 6.75 9.91 19.97
C ILE A 79 5.95 11.21 20.04
N ASP A 80 5.75 11.84 18.87
CA ASP A 80 5.02 13.10 18.73
C ASP A 80 3.52 12.88 18.49
N CYS A 81 3.15 11.78 17.83
CA CYS A 81 1.76 11.45 17.55
C CYS A 81 1.52 9.94 17.62
N GLU A 82 0.38 9.53 18.17
CA GLU A 82 -0.11 8.15 18.13
C GLU A 82 -1.56 8.12 17.63
N ILE A 83 -1.83 7.18 16.72
CA ILE A 83 -3.17 6.85 16.22
C ILE A 83 -3.44 5.39 16.58
N ASP A 84 -4.48 5.13 17.37
CA ASP A 84 -4.97 3.80 17.69
C ASP A 84 -6.30 3.55 16.96
N LEU A 85 -6.24 2.81 15.87
CA LEU A 85 -7.39 2.55 15.00
C LEU A 85 -8.36 1.53 15.61
N ILE A 86 -7.90 0.72 16.58
CA ILE A 86 -8.74 -0.24 17.30
C ILE A 86 -9.59 0.47 18.35
N LYS A 87 -8.96 1.39 19.09
CA LYS A 87 -9.61 2.13 20.18
C LYS A 87 -10.26 3.42 19.72
N ASN A 88 -10.15 3.77 18.44
CA ASN A 88 -10.63 5.02 17.88
C ASN A 88 -10.01 6.25 18.57
N ARG A 89 -8.69 6.23 18.80
CA ARG A 89 -7.99 7.29 19.54
C ARG A 89 -6.91 7.99 18.74
N PHE A 90 -6.76 9.29 18.99
CA PHE A 90 -5.71 10.13 18.43
C PHE A 90 -5.05 10.97 19.53
N GLY A 91 -3.73 11.04 19.52
CA GLY A 91 -2.95 11.90 20.41
C GLY A 91 -1.83 12.59 19.66
N ASN A 92 -1.58 13.85 19.97
CA ASN A 92 -0.65 14.68 19.22
C ASN A 92 0.01 15.74 20.13
N ARG A 93 1.34 15.77 20.15
CA ARG A 93 2.18 16.76 20.85
C ARG A 93 2.59 17.94 19.97
N LYS A 94 2.39 17.83 18.66
CA LYS A 94 2.89 18.77 17.63
C LYS A 94 1.75 19.24 16.71
N PRO A 95 0.72 19.93 17.22
CA PRO A 95 -0.46 20.31 16.43
C PRO A 95 -0.15 21.25 15.25
N ASP A 96 0.95 22.00 15.30
CA ASP A 96 1.37 22.88 14.20
C ASP A 96 1.94 22.08 13.02
N ALA A 97 2.50 20.88 13.28
CA ALA A 97 3.16 20.04 12.29
C ALA A 97 2.38 18.77 11.93
N ILE A 98 1.47 18.30 12.78
CA ILE A 98 0.68 17.08 12.57
C ILE A 98 -0.80 17.44 12.68
N LYS A 99 -1.56 17.14 11.62
CA LYS A 99 -3.01 17.37 11.59
C LYS A 99 -3.72 16.08 11.22
N LEU A 100 -4.78 15.78 11.97
CA LEU A 100 -5.73 14.74 11.63
C LEU A 100 -6.70 15.31 10.59
N ILE A 101 -6.70 14.72 9.40
CA ILE A 101 -7.57 15.16 8.28
C ILE A 101 -8.87 14.37 8.31
N GLU A 102 -8.77 13.06 8.51
CA GLU A 102 -9.90 12.15 8.61
C GLU A 102 -9.63 11.06 9.66
N GLY A 103 -10.69 10.63 10.36
CA GLY A 103 -10.62 9.56 11.34
C GLY A 103 -9.88 9.96 12.63
N PRO A 104 -9.34 9.00 13.41
CA PRO A 104 -9.61 7.58 13.26
C PRO A 104 -11.13 7.33 13.34
N CYS A 105 -11.64 6.51 12.42
CA CYS A 105 -13.01 5.99 12.45
C CYS A 105 -13.08 4.75 11.54
N ALA A 106 -13.87 3.74 11.93
CA ALA A 106 -14.02 2.49 11.16
C ALA A 106 -12.69 1.84 10.72
N GLY A 107 -11.65 1.94 11.57
CA GLY A 107 -10.32 1.39 11.30
C GLY A 107 -9.50 2.17 10.29
N LYS A 108 -9.87 3.41 9.93
CA LYS A 108 -9.20 4.22 8.90
C LYS A 108 -8.84 5.59 9.46
N ALA A 109 -7.80 6.20 8.90
CA ALA A 109 -7.44 7.59 9.18
C ALA A 109 -6.66 8.20 8.01
N VAL A 110 -6.70 9.52 7.89
CA VAL A 110 -5.76 10.31 7.08
C VAL A 110 -5.15 11.37 7.95
N ILE A 111 -3.83 11.46 7.94
CA ILE A 111 -3.08 12.50 8.62
C ILE A 111 -2.24 13.30 7.64
N LYS A 112 -1.94 14.53 8.00
CA LYS A 112 -1.01 15.42 7.32
C LYS A 112 0.15 15.76 8.24
N LEU A 113 1.36 15.64 7.73
CA LEU A 113 2.62 16.06 8.35
C LEU A 113 3.15 17.26 7.57
N THR A 114 3.47 18.37 8.23
CA THR A 114 4.11 19.53 7.59
C THR A 114 5.59 19.54 7.99
N LEU A 115 6.47 19.26 7.03
CA LEU A 115 7.92 19.11 7.19
C LEU A 115 8.68 20.30 6.59
N ASP A 116 8.19 21.50 6.89
CA ASP A 116 8.80 22.76 6.49
C ASP A 116 9.70 23.30 7.61
N PRO A 117 11.03 23.35 7.43
CA PRO A 117 11.93 23.83 8.46
C PRO A 117 11.70 25.29 8.85
N LYS A 118 11.04 26.09 7.99
CA LYS A 118 10.77 27.51 8.25
C LYS A 118 9.56 27.71 9.17
N THR A 119 8.58 26.83 9.12
CA THR A 119 7.32 26.98 9.87
C THR A 119 7.19 25.96 11.00
N THR A 120 7.77 24.77 10.85
CA THR A 120 7.61 23.68 11.81
C THR A 120 8.94 23.10 12.30
N GLU A 121 10.11 23.66 11.97
CA GLU A 121 11.45 23.18 12.39
C GLU A 121 11.83 21.74 12.00
N PHE A 122 10.93 20.97 11.39
CA PHE A 122 11.12 19.56 11.02
C PHE A 122 11.38 19.40 9.52
N THR A 123 12.19 18.41 9.16
CA THR A 123 12.50 18.08 7.75
C THR A 123 12.34 16.60 7.44
N LYS A 124 12.01 15.79 8.46
CA LYS A 124 11.98 14.34 8.39
C LYS A 124 10.90 13.81 9.31
N ALA A 125 10.38 12.63 8.99
CA ALA A 125 9.52 11.87 9.88
C ALA A 125 9.92 10.40 9.93
N ARG A 126 9.66 9.78 11.08
CA ARG A 126 9.64 8.34 11.25
C ARG A 126 8.20 7.92 11.52
N ILE A 127 7.67 7.04 10.70
CA ILE A 127 6.33 6.47 10.84
C ILE A 127 6.49 4.99 11.18
N GLU A 128 6.04 4.59 12.36
CA GLU A 128 5.98 3.20 12.81
C GLU A 128 4.54 2.73 12.75
N ILE A 129 4.29 1.61 12.06
CA ILE A 129 2.97 1.02 11.86
C ILE A 129 3.00 -0.39 12.42
N LEU A 130 2.13 -0.64 13.40
CA LEU A 130 1.83 -1.98 13.86
C LEU A 130 0.71 -2.56 13.00
N TYR A 131 0.97 -3.73 12.41
CA TYR A 131 -0.01 -4.49 11.66
C TYR A 131 -0.78 -5.47 12.54
N GLY A 132 -2.08 -5.61 12.24
CA GLY A 132 -2.97 -6.59 12.87
C GLY A 132 -2.74 -8.01 12.37
N LYS A 133 -3.68 -8.91 12.67
CA LYS A 133 -3.63 -10.31 12.25
C LYS A 133 -4.01 -10.54 10.78
N GLN A 134 -4.71 -9.59 10.18
CA GLN A 134 -5.17 -9.65 8.81
C GLN A 134 -4.71 -8.40 8.09
N ILE A 135 -4.28 -8.58 6.84
CA ILE A 135 -3.87 -7.51 5.93
C ILE A 135 -4.55 -7.81 4.61
N ASP A 136 -5.30 -6.86 4.09
CA ASP A 136 -6.03 -7.02 2.83
C ASP A 136 -6.15 -5.68 2.13
N SER A 137 -6.01 -5.69 0.80
CA SER A 137 -6.13 -4.48 -0.03
C SER A 137 -5.25 -3.33 0.53
N TRP A 138 -5.71 -2.09 0.50
CA TRP A 138 -4.98 -0.92 0.97
C TRP A 138 -4.79 -0.92 2.48
N SER A 139 -3.53 -1.01 2.93
CA SER A 139 -3.19 -0.82 4.35
C SER A 139 -2.43 0.49 4.61
N LEU A 140 -1.78 1.03 3.58
CA LEU A 140 -1.00 2.26 3.66
C LEU A 140 -0.96 2.97 2.32
N ASN A 141 -1.05 4.30 2.35
CA ASN A 141 -0.70 5.20 1.24
C ASN A 141 -0.05 6.46 1.83
N ILE A 142 1.23 6.66 1.53
CA ILE A 142 1.99 7.86 1.89
C ILE A 142 2.20 8.63 0.59
N GLY A 143 1.92 9.93 0.58
CA GLY A 143 2.15 10.76 -0.60
C GLY A 143 2.39 12.22 -0.25
N ASP A 144 2.98 12.97 -1.18
CA ASP A 144 3.19 14.42 -1.09
C ASP A 144 2.14 15.24 -1.85
N SER A 145 0.96 14.67 -2.13
CA SER A 145 -0.21 15.40 -2.62
C SER A 145 -1.46 15.06 -1.80
N ARG A 146 -2.29 16.06 -1.50
CA ARG A 146 -3.53 15.90 -0.69
C ARG A 146 -4.58 15.00 -1.34
N SER A 147 -4.40 14.74 -2.61
CA SER A 147 -5.33 14.09 -3.52
C SER A 147 -4.73 12.82 -4.12
N ASN A 148 -3.57 12.40 -3.63
CA ASN A 148 -2.97 11.10 -3.90
C ASN A 148 -4.01 9.99 -3.70
N ASN A 149 -4.26 9.23 -4.76
CA ASN A 149 -5.30 8.22 -4.82
C ASN A 149 -4.76 6.82 -5.05
N GLY A 150 -3.43 6.65 -5.11
CA GLY A 150 -2.78 5.39 -5.40
C GLY A 150 -2.50 5.16 -6.88
N TYR A 151 -1.49 4.33 -7.15
CA TYR A 151 -0.96 4.03 -8.49
C TYR A 151 -0.32 5.22 -9.22
N GLY A 152 0.14 6.24 -8.49
CA GLY A 152 0.80 7.43 -9.03
C GLY A 152 -0.19 8.43 -9.63
N GLY A 153 -1.36 8.60 -8.99
CA GLY A 153 -2.37 9.53 -9.44
C GLY A 153 -2.82 10.49 -8.33
N ASP A 154 -3.03 11.75 -8.68
CA ASP A 154 -3.32 12.80 -7.70
C ASP A 154 -4.39 13.83 -8.16
N SER A 155 -5.01 13.68 -9.32
CA SER A 155 -5.98 14.67 -9.84
C SER A 155 -5.40 16.07 -10.17
N ALA A 156 -4.08 16.18 -10.39
CA ALA A 156 -3.38 17.42 -10.75
C ALA A 156 -3.43 18.52 -9.68
N ASP A 157 -3.34 18.14 -8.40
CA ASP A 157 -3.19 19.12 -7.31
C ASP A 157 -1.71 19.51 -7.12
N GLN A 158 -0.76 18.63 -7.46
CA GLN A 158 0.69 18.83 -7.40
C GLN A 158 1.39 18.13 -8.57
N THR A 159 2.38 18.79 -9.17
CA THR A 159 3.32 18.13 -10.11
C THR A 159 4.24 17.15 -9.37
N HIS A 160 4.51 17.43 -8.10
CA HIS A 160 5.26 16.56 -7.21
C HIS A 160 4.30 15.75 -6.34
N ASP A 161 3.91 14.58 -6.84
CA ASP A 161 2.81 13.74 -6.31
C ASP A 161 3.20 12.28 -6.08
N SER A 162 4.47 12.05 -5.77
CA SER A 162 5.01 10.71 -5.51
C SER A 162 4.24 9.97 -4.40
N GLU A 163 4.18 8.64 -4.53
CA GLU A 163 3.42 7.79 -3.61
C GLU A 163 4.22 6.57 -3.17
N ALA A 164 4.09 6.20 -1.90
CA ALA A 164 4.41 4.86 -1.40
C ALA A 164 3.12 4.20 -0.92
N GLN A 165 2.84 3.00 -1.41
CA GLN A 165 1.61 2.28 -1.10
C GLN A 165 1.87 0.83 -0.70
N ILE A 166 1.06 0.32 0.22
CA ILE A 166 0.99 -1.10 0.53
C ILE A 166 -0.40 -1.62 0.20
N ILE A 167 -0.44 -2.53 -0.78
CA ILE A 167 -1.64 -3.25 -1.20
C ILE A 167 -1.40 -4.74 -0.92
N GLY A 168 -2.26 -5.34 -0.09
CA GLY A 168 -1.97 -6.64 0.51
C GLY A 168 -0.70 -6.54 1.34
N ALA A 169 0.30 -7.34 1.01
CA ALA A 169 1.59 -7.35 1.70
C ALA A 169 2.67 -6.50 0.99
N ASP A 170 2.38 -5.96 -0.20
CA ASP A 170 3.42 -5.54 -1.13
C ASP A 170 3.56 -4.01 -1.16
N LEU A 171 4.80 -3.53 -0.97
CA LEU A 171 5.16 -2.14 -1.12
C LEU A 171 5.43 -1.82 -2.59
N THR A 172 4.87 -0.71 -3.06
CA THR A 172 5.27 -0.06 -4.31
C THR A 172 5.53 1.41 -4.05
N ILE A 173 6.64 1.94 -4.58
CA ILE A 173 6.99 3.36 -4.53
C ILE A 173 6.99 3.89 -5.97
N ILE A 174 6.25 4.97 -6.18
CA ILE A 174 5.97 5.56 -7.48
C ILE A 174 6.45 7.01 -7.41
N GLY A 175 7.24 7.42 -8.39
CA GLY A 175 7.73 8.78 -8.53
C GLY A 175 6.68 9.70 -9.15
N ASP A 176 6.94 11.00 -9.01
CA ASP A 176 6.06 12.07 -9.46
C ASP A 176 5.93 12.22 -11.00
N ASP A 177 5.20 13.24 -11.44
CA ASP A 177 5.04 13.62 -12.85
C ASP A 177 6.32 14.15 -13.53
N CYS A 178 7.38 14.45 -12.78
CA CYS A 178 8.66 14.88 -13.34
C CYS A 178 9.57 13.73 -13.77
N VAL A 179 9.18 12.48 -13.51
CA VAL A 179 9.87 11.29 -14.04
C VAL A 179 9.93 11.37 -15.58
N PRO A 180 11.11 11.22 -16.22
CA PRO A 180 11.24 11.40 -17.66
C PRO A 180 10.35 10.46 -18.47
N GLU A 181 9.76 10.98 -19.55
CA GLU A 181 8.93 10.19 -20.46
C GLU A 181 9.70 8.96 -20.98
N GLY A 182 9.00 7.81 -21.05
CA GLY A 182 9.59 6.54 -21.46
C GLY A 182 10.37 5.81 -20.35
N THR A 183 10.42 6.36 -19.13
CA THR A 183 10.95 5.65 -17.95
C THR A 183 9.82 5.16 -17.05
N SER A 184 10.09 4.09 -16.28
CA SER A 184 9.14 3.60 -15.29
C SER A 184 9.03 4.60 -14.15
N LYS A 185 7.80 5.00 -13.81
CA LYS A 185 7.52 5.75 -12.59
C LYS A 185 7.69 4.92 -11.32
N VAL A 186 7.61 3.59 -11.40
CA VAL A 186 7.89 2.73 -10.23
C VAL A 186 9.38 2.84 -9.90
N LEU A 187 9.68 3.46 -8.76
CA LEU A 187 11.03 3.70 -8.25
C LEU A 187 11.56 2.50 -7.46
N ALA A 188 10.67 1.79 -6.76
CA ALA A 188 10.98 0.57 -6.02
C ALA A 188 9.73 -0.27 -5.78
N SER A 189 9.92 -1.57 -5.57
CA SER A 189 8.88 -2.50 -5.13
C SER A 189 9.47 -3.54 -4.19
N MET A 190 8.67 -3.99 -3.22
CA MET A 190 9.03 -5.06 -2.31
C MET A 190 7.82 -5.92 -1.98
N THR A 191 7.91 -7.21 -2.30
CA THR A 191 6.88 -8.19 -1.96
C THR A 191 6.98 -8.60 -0.50
N GLY A 192 5.84 -8.75 0.17
CA GLY A 192 5.79 -9.30 1.53
C GLY A 192 6.30 -8.37 2.63
N LEU A 193 6.39 -7.05 2.38
CA LEU A 193 6.89 -6.11 3.38
C LEU A 193 5.98 -6.04 4.61
N ALA A 194 4.66 -6.04 4.40
CA ALA A 194 3.67 -6.05 5.47
C ALA A 194 3.25 -7.49 5.79
N GLU A 195 3.48 -7.91 7.03
CA GLU A 195 3.13 -9.24 7.51
C GLU A 195 2.23 -9.15 8.77
N PRO A 196 1.35 -10.14 9.00
CA PRO A 196 0.53 -10.18 10.20
C PRO A 196 1.34 -10.04 11.50
N GLY A 197 0.97 -9.06 12.32
CA GLY A 197 1.63 -8.77 13.59
C GLY A 197 3.01 -8.12 13.49
N ALA A 198 3.48 -7.78 12.29
CA ALA A 198 4.75 -7.08 12.10
C ALA A 198 4.65 -5.61 12.50
N THR A 199 5.79 -5.05 12.89
CA THR A 199 5.97 -3.60 13.01
C THR A 199 6.82 -3.13 11.84
N LEU A 200 6.25 -2.25 11.03
CA LEU A 200 6.90 -1.65 9.87
C LEU A 200 7.27 -0.21 10.19
N VAL A 201 8.51 0.19 9.90
CA VAL A 201 9.00 1.54 10.12
C VAL A 201 9.44 2.17 8.81
N PHE A 202 8.91 3.35 8.52
CA PHE A 202 9.34 4.22 7.43
C PHE A 202 10.11 5.41 7.97
N ASP A 203 11.28 5.68 7.40
CA ASP A 203 12.06 6.91 7.60
C ASP A 203 12.01 7.73 6.32
N LEU A 204 11.29 8.85 6.35
CA LEU A 204 11.03 9.71 5.19
C LEU A 204 11.71 11.07 5.31
N ALA A 205 12.16 11.60 4.18
CA ALA A 205 12.79 12.90 4.02
C ALA A 205 12.67 13.34 2.54
N ASN A 206 13.07 14.57 2.24
CA ASN A 206 13.20 15.03 0.87
C ASN A 206 13.98 14.02 0.01
N ASN A 207 13.43 13.62 -1.14
CA ASN A 207 14.10 12.72 -2.09
C ASN A 207 14.45 11.34 -1.55
N ARG A 208 13.82 10.89 -0.44
CA ARG A 208 14.20 9.66 0.24
C ARG A 208 13.06 9.00 1.01
N LEU A 209 12.92 7.69 0.82
CA LEU A 209 12.17 6.81 1.70
C LEU A 209 12.99 5.57 2.03
N ALA A 210 13.13 5.26 3.31
CA ALA A 210 13.65 3.98 3.77
C ALA A 210 12.61 3.24 4.61
N TRP A 211 12.64 1.92 4.55
CA TRP A 211 11.72 1.06 5.29
C TRP A 211 12.45 -0.09 5.95
N ARG A 212 11.87 -0.62 7.03
CA ARG A 212 12.27 -1.88 7.66
C ARG A 212 11.12 -2.48 8.45
N ASN A 213 11.00 -3.81 8.47
CA ASN A 213 10.11 -4.49 9.40
C ASN A 213 10.89 -5.28 10.47
N ASP A 214 10.19 -5.68 11.52
CA ASP A 214 10.75 -6.53 12.60
C ASP A 214 10.97 -8.00 12.19
N LYS A 215 10.78 -8.32 10.90
CA LYS A 215 11.00 -9.64 10.29
C LYS A 215 12.26 -9.72 9.45
N GLY A 216 13.02 -8.61 9.36
CA GLY A 216 14.31 -8.56 8.66
C GLY A 216 14.21 -8.18 7.18
N LEU A 217 13.08 -7.62 6.73
CA LEU A 217 13.00 -6.96 5.43
C LEU A 217 13.28 -5.47 5.59
N ASP A 218 14.19 -4.95 4.78
CA ASP A 218 14.53 -3.53 4.74
C ASP A 218 14.87 -3.07 3.33
N GLY A 219 14.88 -1.76 3.14
CA GLY A 219 15.28 -1.15 1.88
C GLY A 219 15.26 0.36 1.94
N GLU A 220 15.77 0.97 0.87
CA GLU A 220 15.83 2.41 0.71
C GLU A 220 15.70 2.76 -0.76
N VAL A 221 15.02 3.86 -1.03
CA VAL A 221 15.06 4.56 -2.31
C VAL A 221 15.49 6.01 -2.09
N LYS A 222 16.35 6.49 -2.98
CA LYS A 222 16.72 7.90 -3.11
C LYS A 222 16.50 8.31 -4.56
N SER A 223 15.67 9.32 -4.77
CA SER A 223 15.28 9.77 -6.10
C SER A 223 14.89 11.23 -6.05
N PRO A 224 15.26 12.07 -7.04
CA PRO A 224 14.77 13.44 -7.14
C PRO A 224 13.27 13.53 -7.45
N TYR A 225 12.61 12.40 -7.72
CA TYR A 225 11.18 12.29 -8.05
C TYR A 225 10.35 11.73 -6.89
N LEU A 226 10.87 11.79 -5.66
CA LEU A 226 10.25 11.20 -4.48
C LEU A 226 10.20 12.21 -3.33
N PHE A 227 9.02 12.67 -2.95
CA PHE A 227 8.79 13.61 -1.86
C PHE A 227 9.58 14.91 -2.03
N CYS A 228 8.91 15.93 -2.56
CA CYS A 228 9.46 17.28 -2.67
C CYS A 228 9.26 18.05 -1.36
N LEU A 229 10.26 18.02 -0.49
CA LEU A 229 10.19 18.60 0.87
C LEU A 229 11.31 19.63 1.15
N ASP A 230 12.00 20.11 0.11
CA ASP A 230 13.10 21.08 0.21
C ASP A 230 12.84 22.35 -0.60
N GLY A 231 11.55 22.66 -0.80
CA GLY A 231 11.13 23.89 -1.46
C GLY A 231 11.24 23.86 -2.98
N GLN A 232 11.14 22.68 -3.59
CA GLN A 232 11.02 22.53 -5.03
C GLN A 232 9.81 23.31 -5.57
N GLU A 233 9.98 23.94 -6.73
CA GLU A 233 8.89 24.62 -7.42
C GLU A 233 7.90 23.61 -7.99
N ASP A 234 6.62 23.81 -7.72
CA ASP A 234 5.53 23.01 -8.29
C ASP A 234 4.85 23.78 -9.44
N LYS A 235 4.41 23.08 -10.49
CA LYS A 235 3.79 23.71 -11.68
C LYS A 235 2.27 23.72 -11.63
N GLU A 236 1.67 22.89 -10.80
CA GLU A 236 0.22 22.72 -10.69
C GLU A 236 -0.33 23.37 -9.41
N GLY A 237 0.45 23.38 -8.34
CA GLY A 237 0.12 24.01 -7.07
C GLY A 237 1.26 24.81 -6.45
N PRO A 238 1.15 25.17 -5.16
CA PRO A 238 2.22 25.85 -4.43
C PRO A 238 3.36 24.89 -4.10
N VAL A 239 4.53 25.46 -3.75
CA VAL A 239 5.62 24.71 -3.11
C VAL A 239 5.08 23.94 -1.91
N ASN A 240 5.29 22.63 -1.90
CA ASN A 240 4.77 21.74 -0.87
C ASN A 240 5.87 21.25 0.08
N TYR A 241 5.47 21.02 1.33
CA TYR A 241 6.27 20.38 2.39
C TYR A 241 5.42 19.38 3.18
N ASP A 242 4.20 19.11 2.71
CA ASP A 242 3.24 18.25 3.36
C ASP A 242 3.41 16.80 2.89
N ILE A 243 3.37 15.88 3.85
CA ILE A 243 3.21 14.45 3.62
C ILE A 243 1.85 14.04 4.16
N PHE A 244 1.07 13.37 3.35
CA PHE A 244 -0.20 12.77 3.73
C PHE A 244 -0.01 11.26 3.94
N VAL A 245 -0.64 10.72 4.97
CA VAL A 245 -0.59 9.29 5.30
C VAL A 245 -2.01 8.78 5.47
N GLY A 246 -2.48 8.03 4.48
CA GLY A 246 -3.69 7.22 4.53
C GLY A 246 -3.40 5.88 5.18
N LEU A 247 -4.14 5.57 6.25
CA LEU A 247 -4.09 4.30 6.96
C LEU A 247 -5.35 3.50 6.64
N ASN A 248 -5.17 2.29 6.11
CA ASN A 248 -6.25 1.42 5.61
C ASN A 248 -7.12 2.05 4.50
N GLN A 249 -6.59 3.07 3.83
CA GLN A 249 -7.18 3.76 2.69
C GLN A 249 -6.13 4.60 1.95
N VAL A 250 -6.49 5.06 0.76
CA VAL A 250 -5.74 6.10 0.04
C VAL A 250 -5.94 7.46 0.70
N VAL A 251 -5.05 8.42 0.42
CA VAL A 251 -5.14 9.78 0.97
C VAL A 251 -6.44 10.47 0.50
N ASN A 252 -6.79 10.33 -0.77
CA ASN A 252 -7.99 10.89 -1.38
C ASN A 252 -9.26 10.06 -1.04
N GLY A 253 -9.53 9.80 0.24
CA GLY A 253 -10.79 9.23 0.72
C GLY A 253 -10.92 7.70 0.66
N THR A 254 -12.15 7.21 0.86
CA THR A 254 -12.42 5.82 1.29
C THR A 254 -12.67 4.81 0.16
N TYR A 255 -12.74 5.22 -1.10
CA TYR A 255 -13.13 4.36 -2.23
C TYR A 255 -12.06 3.32 -2.61
N ARG A 256 -10.80 3.56 -2.24
CA ARG A 256 -9.71 2.57 -2.25
C ARG A 256 -9.31 2.36 -0.81
N SER A 257 -9.87 1.32 -0.20
CA SER A 257 -9.64 0.98 1.20
C SER A 257 -9.39 -0.50 1.41
N GLY A 258 -8.93 -0.82 2.60
CA GLY A 258 -8.57 -2.17 3.01
C GLY A 258 -8.37 -2.23 4.52
N CYS A 259 -7.45 -3.09 4.95
CA CYS A 259 -7.09 -3.23 6.34
C CYS A 259 -5.66 -3.75 6.53
N GLY A 260 -5.13 -3.53 7.73
CA GLY A 260 -3.82 -4.03 8.12
C GLY A 260 -3.24 -3.21 9.25
N ALA A 261 -3.18 -1.88 9.07
CA ALA A 261 -2.69 -0.98 10.11
C ALA A 261 -3.67 -0.97 11.29
N ILE A 262 -3.16 -1.11 12.52
CA ILE A 262 -3.99 -1.05 13.73
C ILE A 262 -3.53 0.03 14.71
N ARG A 263 -2.25 0.38 14.68
CA ARG A 263 -1.68 1.49 15.43
C ARG A 263 -0.55 2.12 14.64
N THR A 264 -0.48 3.44 14.64
CA THR A 264 0.60 4.19 14.01
C THR A 264 1.19 5.16 15.02
N ARG A 265 2.53 5.26 15.02
CA ARG A 265 3.30 6.20 15.83
C ARG A 265 4.19 7.02 14.94
N ILE A 266 4.29 8.31 15.24
CA ILE A 266 5.02 9.25 14.42
C ILE A 266 5.97 10.05 15.29
N LYS A 267 7.20 10.15 14.81
CA LYS A 267 8.23 10.99 15.37
C LYS A 267 8.73 11.95 14.29
N LEU A 268 8.73 13.23 14.59
CA LEU A 268 9.29 14.26 13.74
C LEU A 268 10.75 14.46 14.10
N LEU A 269 11.56 14.75 13.08
CA LEU A 269 13.00 14.84 13.21
C LEU A 269 13.50 16.11 12.51
N HIS A 270 14.41 16.80 13.17
CA HIS A 270 15.12 17.94 12.61
C HIS A 270 16.25 17.48 11.70
N THR A 271 16.71 18.37 10.84
CA THR A 271 18.03 18.24 10.23
C THR A 271 19.07 18.41 11.33
N SER A 272 20.02 17.48 11.45
CA SER A 272 21.23 17.76 12.22
C SER A 272 21.90 18.98 11.58
N PRO A 273 22.28 20.01 12.37
CA PRO A 273 23.00 21.17 11.85
C PRO A 273 24.33 20.77 11.19
#